data_AF-A0A2X0L3Y9-F1
#
_entry.id   AF-A0A2X0L3Y9-F1
#
_cell.length_a   1.000
_cell.length_b   1.000
_cell.length_c   1.000
_cell.angle_alpha   90.00
_cell.angle_beta   90.00
_cell.angle_gamma   90.00
#
_symmetry.space_group_name_H-M   'P 1'
#
loop_
_entity.id
_entity.type
_entity.pdbx_description
1 polymer ?
#
loop_
_entity_poly.entity_id
_entity_poly.type
_entity_poly.pdbx_seq_one_letter_code
_entity_poly.pdbx_strand_id
1 'polypeptide(L)'
;MPDDQESIYRYATPQFCTRYSCSHPRRQLLHTSRLLPQRALFDQPQFAAQFLQRIAHTNKTLLSSLKTTQPYEFTADLPIGTSLYSLITQSSPQDRIAPLLLEALFFELSRQTSHPVLLAIDQAQGLFNTTQCVDPTYRKLEAHDLSLPRLLLDYVGGVKNFSNGLVLISPSHQSTTTSPALEEHLSSSPYPSYTPLGPSHHIYSSLLSSVRQLPVPARLENREALGIVDLLMGFRAVREVGQEGVDNGSFMKALMESDARVREFRKGWERNQAI
;
A
#
# COMPACT_ATOMS: atom_id res chain seq x y z
N MET A 1 -3.96 33.50 26.42
CA MET A 1 -2.96 32.85 27.30
C MET A 1 -3.74 31.93 28.22
N PRO A 2 -3.94 30.69 27.75
CA PRO A 2 -3.20 29.58 28.37
C PRO A 2 -2.53 28.65 27.36
N ASP A 3 -1.61 27.86 27.92
CA ASP A 3 -0.66 26.92 27.34
C ASP A 3 -1.27 25.69 26.66
N ASP A 4 -0.49 25.25 25.66
CA ASP A 4 -0.56 24.00 24.92
C ASP A 4 -0.27 22.77 25.79
N GLN A 5 -1.03 21.68 25.58
CA GLN A 5 -0.53 20.36 25.16
C GLN A 5 -1.62 19.31 25.35
N GLU A 6 -2.25 18.89 24.25
CA GLU A 6 -2.88 17.57 24.19
C GLU A 6 -2.67 16.96 22.79
N SER A 7 -1.60 16.19 22.69
CA SER A 7 -1.29 15.34 21.54
C SER A 7 -2.23 14.13 21.54
N ILE A 8 -3.13 14.03 20.55
CA ILE A 8 -3.90 12.82 20.33
C ILE A 8 -3.67 12.33 18.90
N TYR A 9 -2.98 11.19 18.84
CA TYR A 9 -2.70 10.34 17.70
C TYR A 9 -3.93 10.14 16.81
N ARG A 10 -3.88 10.67 15.57
CA ARG A 10 -4.80 10.28 14.50
C ARG A 10 -4.13 9.22 13.64
N TYR A 11 -4.55 7.96 13.81
CA TYR A 11 -4.30 6.92 12.83
C TYR A 11 -5.04 7.26 11.54
N ALA A 12 -4.30 7.59 10.48
CA ALA A 12 -4.83 7.81 9.16
C ALA A 12 -5.21 6.46 8.53
N THR A 13 -6.50 6.12 8.55
CA THR A 13 -7.08 5.11 7.69
C THR A 13 -6.94 5.55 6.22
N PRO A 14 -6.70 4.64 5.26
CA PRO A 14 -6.75 5.00 3.85
C PRO A 14 -8.22 5.21 3.47
N GLN A 15 -8.67 6.46 3.55
CA GLN A 15 -9.91 6.89 2.91
C GLN A 15 -9.67 6.93 1.40
N PHE A 16 -9.94 5.81 0.73
CA PHE A 16 -10.03 5.78 -0.72
C PHE A 16 -11.27 6.59 -1.14
N CYS A 17 -11.02 7.72 -1.83
CA CYS A 17 -11.97 8.58 -2.53
C CYS A 17 -13.12 9.19 -1.70
N THR A 18 -12.97 10.46 -1.31
CA THR A 18 -14.12 11.36 -1.11
C THR A 18 -14.72 11.78 -2.45
N ARG A 19 -16.05 11.98 -2.46
CA ARG A 19 -17.03 12.15 -3.56
C ARG A 19 -16.70 13.00 -4.82
N TYR A 20 -15.53 13.62 -4.96
CA TYR A 20 -15.26 14.63 -6.01
C TYR A 20 -13.91 14.54 -6.73
N SER A 21 -13.11 13.48 -6.56
CA SER A 21 -11.69 13.54 -6.97
C SER A 21 -11.28 12.84 -8.28
N CYS A 22 -12.22 12.33 -9.10
CA CYS A 22 -11.88 11.70 -10.38
C CYS A 22 -12.16 12.64 -11.57
N SER A 23 -11.13 12.92 -12.37
CA SER A 23 -11.24 13.79 -13.55
C SER A 23 -11.52 13.00 -14.84
N HIS A 24 -11.77 13.72 -15.94
CA HIS A 24 -12.14 13.15 -17.26
C HIS A 24 -11.15 12.09 -17.76
N PRO A 25 -11.63 11.10 -18.54
CA PRO A 25 -10.82 10.01 -19.07
C PRO A 25 -9.70 10.52 -19.99
N ARG A 26 -8.46 10.07 -19.74
CA ARG A 26 -7.28 10.43 -20.54
C ARG A 26 -6.91 9.28 -21.49
N ARG A 27 -6.65 9.60 -22.77
CA ARG A 27 -6.05 8.65 -23.72
C ARG A 27 -4.55 8.55 -23.44
N GLN A 28 -4.04 7.34 -23.19
CA GLN A 28 -2.61 7.11 -22.98
C GLN A 28 -1.81 7.42 -24.26
N LEU A 29 -0.82 8.29 -24.13
CA LEU A 29 0.35 8.35 -25.00
C LEU A 29 1.45 7.60 -24.26
N LEU A 30 1.63 6.31 -24.57
CA LEU A 30 2.85 5.50 -24.41
C LEU A 30 2.44 4.02 -24.50
N HIS A 31 3.01 3.33 -25.49
CA HIS A 31 2.71 1.97 -25.86
C HIS A 31 3.04 0.95 -24.75
N THR A 32 2.22 -0.11 -24.70
CA THR A 32 2.42 -1.44 -24.09
C THR A 32 1.79 -1.75 -22.73
N SER A 33 0.57 -2.29 -22.77
CA SER A 33 0.11 -3.34 -21.84
C SER A 33 -0.90 -4.21 -22.59
N ARG A 34 -0.51 -5.44 -22.99
CA ARG A 34 -1.33 -6.35 -23.82
C ARG A 34 -2.45 -7.07 -23.05
N LEU A 35 -2.51 -6.94 -21.72
CA LEU A 35 -3.35 -7.78 -20.86
C LEU A 35 -4.71 -7.15 -20.49
N LEU A 36 -4.95 -5.87 -20.81
CA LEU A 36 -6.13 -5.13 -20.37
C LEU A 36 -6.68 -4.27 -21.52
N PRO A 37 -8.02 -4.18 -21.69
CA PRO A 37 -8.62 -3.41 -22.77
C PRO A 37 -8.13 -1.95 -22.73
N GLN A 38 -7.81 -1.38 -23.90
CA GLN A 38 -7.39 0.02 -24.07
C GLN A 38 -8.55 0.98 -23.78
N ARG A 39 -9.00 1.04 -22.54
CA ARG A 39 -9.94 2.04 -22.05
C ARG A 39 -9.16 3.24 -21.54
N ALA A 40 -9.73 4.42 -21.74
CA ALA A 40 -9.18 5.64 -21.17
C ALA A 40 -9.22 5.54 -19.64
N LEU A 41 -8.11 5.88 -19.00
CA LEU A 41 -7.96 5.79 -17.55
C LEU A 41 -8.52 7.05 -16.89
N PHE A 42 -9.04 6.88 -15.67
CA PHE A 42 -9.52 7.98 -14.85
C PHE A 42 -8.42 8.44 -13.89
N ASP A 43 -8.10 9.72 -13.93
CA ASP A 43 -7.04 10.30 -13.13
C ASP A 43 -7.49 10.69 -11.72
N GLN A 44 -6.58 10.51 -10.76
CA GLN A 44 -6.74 10.89 -9.36
C GLN A 44 -5.65 11.90 -8.95
N PRO A 45 -5.70 13.15 -9.46
CA PRO A 45 -4.60 14.11 -9.34
C PRO A 45 -4.27 14.48 -7.89
N GLN A 46 -5.28 14.69 -7.05
CA GLN A 46 -5.07 15.04 -5.63
C GLN A 46 -4.35 13.90 -4.88
N PHE A 47 -4.74 12.65 -5.13
CA PHE A 47 -4.09 11.50 -4.51
C PHE A 47 -2.66 11.33 -5.04
N ALA A 48 -2.47 11.43 -6.37
CA ALA A 48 -1.15 11.36 -6.97
C ALA A 48 -0.19 12.42 -6.41
N ALA A 49 -0.67 13.66 -6.25
CA ALA A 49 0.14 14.73 -5.68
C ALA A 49 0.52 14.45 -4.22
N GLN A 50 -0.43 13.99 -3.39
CA GLN A 50 -0.13 13.59 -2.01
C GLN A 50 0.87 12.43 -1.96
N PHE A 51 0.77 11.48 -2.88
CA PHE A 51 1.68 10.35 -2.98
C PHE A 51 3.10 10.80 -3.36
N LEU A 52 3.23 11.67 -4.37
CA LEU A 52 4.50 12.30 -4.76
C LEU A 52 5.15 13.06 -3.61
N GLN A 53 4.37 13.85 -2.85
CA GLN A 53 4.88 14.60 -1.71
C GLN A 53 5.43 13.69 -0.61
N ARG A 54 4.76 12.56 -0.32
CA ARG A 54 5.27 11.56 0.63
C ARG A 54 6.58 10.93 0.14
N ILE A 55 6.65 10.57 -1.15
CA ILE A 55 7.87 10.02 -1.74
C ILE A 55 9.03 11.03 -1.66
N ALA A 56 8.76 12.28 -2.02
CA ALA A 56 9.73 13.38 -1.99
C ALA A 56 10.26 13.64 -0.58
N HIS A 57 9.37 13.65 0.41
CA HIS A 57 9.73 13.89 1.80
C HIS A 57 10.60 12.77 2.38
N THR A 58 10.17 11.51 2.23
CA THR A 58 10.84 10.35 2.84
C THR A 58 12.19 10.04 2.17
N ASN A 59 12.32 10.28 0.85
CA ASN A 59 13.46 9.82 0.06
C ASN A 59 14.30 10.97 -0.54
N LYS A 60 14.22 12.17 0.02
CA LYS A 60 14.84 13.39 -0.52
C LYS A 60 16.31 13.20 -0.93
N THR A 61 17.10 12.59 -0.05
CA THR A 61 18.55 12.41 -0.24
C THR A 61 18.86 11.57 -1.48
N LEU A 62 18.21 10.42 -1.61
CA LEU A 62 18.37 9.51 -2.75
C LEU A 62 17.78 10.08 -4.05
N LEU A 63 16.62 10.72 -3.99
CA LEU A 63 15.99 11.29 -5.19
C LEU A 63 16.74 12.50 -5.75
N SER A 64 17.55 13.18 -4.92
CA SER A 64 18.38 14.30 -5.38
C SER A 64 19.60 13.83 -6.19
N SER A 65 20.13 12.64 -5.89
CA SER A 65 21.25 12.04 -6.63
C SER A 65 20.81 11.41 -7.95
N LEU A 66 19.65 10.77 -7.97
CA LEU A 66 19.08 10.15 -9.17
C LEU A 66 18.64 11.20 -10.20
N LYS A 67 18.89 10.93 -11.48
CA LYS A 67 18.64 11.84 -12.60
C LYS A 67 17.69 11.22 -13.64
N THR A 68 16.98 12.07 -14.36
CA THR A 68 16.15 11.67 -15.51
C THR A 68 17.01 11.17 -16.66
N THR A 69 16.57 10.08 -17.29
CA THR A 69 17.25 9.45 -18.44
C THR A 69 16.68 9.91 -19.79
N GLN A 70 15.49 10.51 -19.77
CA GLN A 70 14.82 11.05 -20.96
C GLN A 70 14.23 12.44 -20.66
N PRO A 71 13.96 13.26 -21.69
CA PRO A 71 13.26 14.52 -21.50
C PRO A 71 11.78 14.27 -21.22
N TYR A 72 11.16 15.18 -20.47
CA TYR A 72 9.72 15.16 -20.23
C TYR A 72 9.09 16.50 -20.59
N GLU A 73 8.05 16.44 -21.40
CA GLU A 73 7.26 17.60 -21.82
C GLU A 73 6.02 17.69 -20.90
N PHE A 74 6.09 18.60 -19.91
CA PHE A 74 4.96 18.96 -19.04
C PHE A 74 4.58 20.42 -19.27
N THR A 75 4.21 21.15 -18.21
CA THR A 75 3.96 22.60 -18.28
C THR A 75 5.26 23.39 -18.48
N ALA A 76 6.38 22.85 -18.02
CA ALA A 76 7.73 23.34 -18.32
C ALA A 76 8.56 22.16 -18.82
N ASP A 77 9.38 22.40 -19.85
CA ASP A 77 10.24 21.36 -20.42
C ASP A 77 11.30 20.97 -19.40
N LEU A 78 11.38 19.66 -19.13
CA LEU A 78 12.37 19.08 -18.23
C LEU A 78 13.47 18.39 -19.04
N PRO A 79 14.70 18.95 -19.06
CA PRO A 79 15.80 18.34 -19.78
C PRO A 79 16.27 17.05 -19.08
N ILE A 80 16.98 16.23 -19.86
CA ILE A 80 17.72 15.07 -19.37
C ILE A 80 18.70 15.52 -18.28
N GLY A 81 18.91 14.69 -17.25
CA GLY A 81 19.83 15.01 -16.16
C GLY A 81 19.20 15.82 -15.02
N THR A 82 17.91 16.15 -15.10
CA THR A 82 17.17 16.76 -13.99
C THR A 82 17.08 15.79 -12.82
N SER A 83 17.20 16.26 -11.58
CA SER A 83 17.05 15.36 -10.42
C SER A 83 15.63 14.83 -10.29
N LEU A 84 15.46 13.56 -9.88
CA LEU A 84 14.13 12.98 -9.67
C LEU A 84 13.38 13.71 -8.55
N TYR A 85 14.09 14.26 -7.57
CA TYR A 85 13.48 15.14 -6.56
C TYR A 85 12.89 16.39 -7.20
N SER A 86 13.65 17.10 -8.03
CA SER A 86 13.17 18.29 -8.75
C SER A 86 11.96 17.97 -9.62
N LEU A 87 11.99 16.84 -10.36
CA LEU A 87 10.88 16.36 -11.19
C LEU A 87 9.56 16.31 -10.41
N ILE A 88 9.56 15.68 -9.23
CA ILE A 88 8.32 15.44 -8.48
C ILE A 88 7.88 16.61 -7.60
N THR A 89 8.79 17.52 -7.26
CA THR A 89 8.46 18.72 -6.46
C THR A 89 7.79 19.84 -7.27
N GLN A 90 7.73 19.71 -8.60
CA GLN A 90 7.06 20.70 -9.44
C GLN A 90 5.54 20.70 -9.31
N SER A 91 4.92 19.56 -8.96
CA SER A 91 3.47 19.52 -8.80
C SER A 91 3.02 20.20 -7.51
N SER A 92 2.12 21.15 -7.68
CA SER A 92 1.22 21.61 -6.61
C SER A 92 0.16 20.54 -6.31
N PRO A 93 -0.39 20.46 -5.08
CA PRO A 93 -1.48 19.53 -4.74
C PRO A 93 -2.73 19.62 -5.64
N GLN A 94 -2.93 20.77 -6.29
CA GLN A 94 -4.06 21.04 -7.19
C GLN A 94 -3.72 20.78 -8.66
N ASP A 95 -2.49 20.38 -8.96
CA ASP A 95 -2.03 20.27 -10.33
C ASP A 95 -2.53 18.98 -11.00
N ARG A 96 -3.05 19.12 -12.21
CA ARG A 96 -3.54 18.00 -13.02
C ARG A 96 -2.40 17.16 -13.59
N ILE A 97 -1.17 17.65 -13.56
CA ILE A 97 0.02 16.92 -14.04
C ILE A 97 0.53 15.87 -13.04
N ALA A 98 0.01 15.83 -11.80
CA ALA A 98 0.55 14.93 -10.78
C ALA A 98 0.54 13.43 -11.17
N PRO A 99 -0.51 12.87 -11.83
CA PRO A 99 -0.47 11.49 -12.32
C PRO A 99 0.64 11.26 -13.35
N LEU A 100 0.90 12.24 -14.20
CA LEU A 100 1.95 12.21 -15.21
C LEU A 100 3.36 12.21 -14.61
N LEU A 101 3.60 13.08 -13.63
CA LEU A 101 4.88 13.10 -12.89
C LEU A 101 5.11 11.79 -12.16
N LEU A 102 4.04 11.16 -11.65
CA LEU A 102 4.15 9.86 -11.01
C LEU A 102 4.49 8.74 -11.98
N GLU A 103 3.85 8.71 -13.17
CA GLU A 103 4.22 7.77 -14.24
C GLU A 103 5.69 7.96 -14.65
N ALA A 104 6.14 9.20 -14.83
CA ALA A 104 7.53 9.53 -15.14
C ALA A 104 8.50 9.08 -14.04
N LEU A 105 8.18 9.33 -12.77
CA LEU A 105 8.98 8.86 -11.64
C LEU A 105 9.12 7.33 -11.67
N PHE A 106 8.02 6.59 -11.81
CA PHE A 106 8.05 5.13 -11.84
C PHE A 106 8.81 4.61 -13.07
N PHE A 107 8.71 5.29 -14.21
CA PHE A 107 9.51 4.97 -15.38
C PHE A 107 11.02 5.09 -15.08
N GLU A 108 11.48 6.20 -14.51
CA GLU A 108 12.90 6.37 -14.17
C GLU A 108 13.36 5.38 -13.10
N LEU A 109 12.55 5.17 -12.05
CA LEU A 109 12.84 4.20 -10.99
C LEU A 109 12.91 2.76 -11.51
N SER A 110 12.13 2.42 -12.53
CA SER A 110 12.16 1.07 -13.13
C SER A 110 13.43 0.78 -13.92
N ARG A 111 14.10 1.82 -14.44
CA ARG A 111 15.30 1.69 -15.26
C ARG A 111 16.61 1.84 -14.49
N GLN A 112 16.60 2.63 -13.41
CA GLN A 112 17.81 2.81 -12.61
C GLN A 112 18.22 1.48 -11.94
N THR A 113 19.52 1.29 -11.78
CA THR A 113 20.10 0.09 -11.16
C THR A 113 20.97 0.41 -9.94
N SER A 114 21.23 1.69 -9.67
CA SER A 114 22.15 2.14 -8.62
C SER A 114 21.61 1.88 -7.21
N HIS A 115 20.28 1.89 -7.03
CA HIS A 115 19.64 1.66 -5.74
C HIS A 115 18.48 0.67 -5.86
N PRO A 116 18.28 -0.24 -4.88
CA PRO A 116 17.12 -1.11 -4.87
C PRO A 116 15.83 -0.31 -4.59
N VAL A 117 14.76 -0.58 -5.34
CA VAL A 117 13.43 0.03 -5.14
C VAL A 117 12.50 -0.97 -4.47
N LEU A 118 11.92 -0.60 -3.32
CA LEU A 118 10.85 -1.36 -2.68
C LEU A 118 9.51 -0.66 -2.92
N LEU A 119 8.62 -1.31 -3.65
CA LEU A 119 7.21 -0.92 -3.75
C LEU A 119 6.39 -1.77 -2.77
N ALA A 120 6.08 -1.20 -1.61
CA ALA A 120 5.26 -1.84 -0.59
C ALA A 120 3.82 -1.29 -0.61
N ILE A 121 2.84 -2.18 -0.76
CA ILE A 121 1.41 -1.84 -0.81
C ILE A 121 0.69 -2.58 0.31
N ASP A 122 0.22 -1.84 1.30
CA ASP A 122 -0.62 -2.38 2.36
C ASP A 122 -2.11 -2.28 1.97
N GLN A 123 -2.93 -3.14 2.58
CA GLN A 123 -4.37 -3.27 2.32
C GLN A 123 -4.67 -3.55 0.84
N ALA A 124 -3.93 -4.51 0.27
CA ALA A 124 -3.89 -4.82 -1.15
C ALA A 124 -5.27 -5.16 -1.76
N GLN A 125 -6.24 -5.65 -0.97
CA GLN A 125 -7.62 -5.88 -1.42
C GLN A 125 -8.26 -4.66 -2.11
N GLY A 126 -7.83 -3.43 -1.78
CA GLY A 126 -8.31 -2.21 -2.45
C GLY A 126 -7.85 -2.05 -3.91
N LEU A 127 -6.88 -2.84 -4.38
CA LEU A 127 -6.45 -2.86 -5.79
C LEU A 127 -7.21 -3.88 -6.63
N PHE A 128 -7.91 -4.82 -6.01
CA PHE A 128 -8.54 -5.96 -6.67
C PHE A 128 -10.06 -5.92 -6.49
N ASN A 129 -10.66 -4.73 -6.54
CA ASN A 129 -12.06 -4.50 -6.27
C ASN A 129 -12.72 -3.52 -7.26
N THR A 130 -14.05 -3.47 -7.18
CA THR A 130 -14.84 -2.39 -7.75
C THR A 130 -14.79 -1.19 -6.80
N THR A 131 -14.49 -0.01 -7.33
CA THR A 131 -14.33 1.22 -6.54
C THR A 131 -15.67 1.91 -6.29
N GLN A 132 -15.65 2.97 -5.48
CA GLN A 132 -16.80 3.86 -5.29
C GLN A 132 -16.93 4.91 -6.40
N CYS A 133 -15.94 5.03 -7.28
CA CYS A 133 -15.96 5.99 -8.38
C CYS A 133 -16.93 5.52 -9.46
N VAL A 134 -17.60 6.46 -10.10
CA VAL A 134 -18.52 6.18 -11.20
C VAL A 134 -18.11 6.98 -12.43
N ASP A 135 -18.34 6.40 -13.60
CA ASP A 135 -18.20 7.10 -14.87
C ASP A 135 -19.45 7.95 -15.20
N PRO A 136 -19.43 8.74 -16.29
CA PRO A 136 -20.59 9.53 -16.72
C PRO A 136 -21.84 8.69 -17.07
N THR A 137 -21.70 7.38 -17.27
CA THR A 137 -22.80 6.43 -17.50
C THR A 137 -23.33 5.82 -16.19
N TYR A 138 -22.87 6.32 -15.04
CA TYR A 138 -23.17 5.81 -13.69
C TYR A 138 -22.71 4.37 -13.44
N ARG A 139 -21.80 3.86 -14.28
CA ARG A 139 -21.15 2.56 -14.04
C ARG A 139 -20.05 2.76 -13.00
N LYS A 140 -20.02 1.89 -11.99
CA LYS A 140 -18.89 1.83 -11.05
C LYS A 140 -17.61 1.45 -11.78
N LEU A 141 -16.54 2.18 -11.48
CA LEU A 141 -15.21 1.95 -12.01
C LEU A 141 -14.52 0.83 -11.24
N GLU A 142 -13.84 -0.04 -11.97
CA GLU A 142 -12.93 -1.02 -11.38
C GLU A 142 -11.62 -0.35 -11.01
N ALA A 143 -10.86 -0.93 -10.06
CA ALA A 143 -9.57 -0.37 -9.68
C ALA A 143 -8.64 -0.21 -10.89
N HIS A 144 -8.63 -1.18 -11.82
CA HIS A 144 -7.81 -1.12 -13.04
C HIS A 144 -8.27 -0.07 -14.08
N ASP A 145 -9.43 0.57 -13.90
CA ASP A 145 -9.90 1.70 -14.71
C ASP A 145 -9.30 3.04 -14.22
N LEU A 146 -8.74 3.08 -13.00
CA LEU A 146 -8.11 4.26 -12.40
C LEU A 146 -6.61 4.27 -12.70
N SER A 147 -6.01 5.43 -13.02
CA SER A 147 -4.62 5.50 -13.49
C SER A 147 -3.59 5.03 -12.47
N LEU A 148 -3.71 5.46 -11.21
CA LEU A 148 -2.78 5.06 -10.16
C LEU A 148 -2.92 3.58 -9.76
N PRO A 149 -4.10 3.06 -9.38
CA PRO A 149 -4.23 1.63 -9.09
C PRO A 149 -3.82 0.76 -10.29
N ARG A 150 -4.09 1.20 -11.51
CA ARG A 150 -3.58 0.53 -12.71
C ARG A 150 -2.06 0.50 -12.78
N LEU A 151 -1.38 1.63 -12.54
CA LEU A 151 0.07 1.68 -12.46
C LEU A 151 0.60 0.67 -11.43
N LEU A 152 0.01 0.60 -10.24
CA LEU A 152 0.41 -0.35 -9.20
C LEU A 152 0.15 -1.80 -9.61
N LEU A 153 -1.01 -2.09 -10.20
CA LEU A 153 -1.36 -3.42 -10.72
C LEU A 153 -0.41 -3.88 -11.82
N ASP A 154 0.07 -2.98 -12.68
CA ASP A 154 1.08 -3.32 -13.70
C ASP A 154 2.37 -3.83 -13.04
N TYR A 155 2.79 -3.24 -11.91
CA TYR A 155 3.97 -3.69 -11.14
C TYR A 155 3.70 -4.97 -10.36
N VAL A 156 2.52 -5.10 -9.75
CA VAL A 156 2.13 -6.29 -8.99
C VAL A 156 2.02 -7.51 -9.90
N GLY A 157 1.39 -7.37 -11.07
CA GLY A 157 1.25 -8.45 -12.05
C GLY A 157 2.52 -8.75 -12.84
N GLY A 158 3.60 -7.98 -12.66
CA GLY A 158 4.87 -8.14 -13.36
C GLY A 158 4.87 -7.66 -14.81
N VAL A 159 3.87 -6.86 -15.22
CA VAL A 159 3.83 -6.19 -16.54
C VAL A 159 4.92 -5.12 -16.63
N LYS A 160 5.11 -4.39 -15.52
CA LYS A 160 6.24 -3.49 -15.29
C LYS A 160 7.08 -4.04 -14.15
N ASN A 161 8.40 -3.88 -14.22
CA ASN A 161 9.31 -4.39 -13.21
C ASN A 161 10.42 -3.37 -12.94
N PHE A 162 10.94 -3.35 -11.71
CA PHE A 162 12.15 -2.60 -11.39
C PHE A 162 13.38 -3.40 -11.81
N SER A 163 14.34 -2.76 -12.47
CA SER A 163 15.61 -3.39 -12.85
C SER A 163 16.41 -3.85 -11.62
N ASN A 164 16.25 -3.14 -10.50
CA ASN A 164 16.76 -3.50 -9.19
C ASN A 164 15.71 -3.17 -8.13
N GLY A 165 14.93 -4.16 -7.67
CA GLY A 165 13.87 -3.90 -6.70
C GLY A 165 12.95 -5.09 -6.41
N LEU A 166 11.95 -4.82 -5.56
CA LEU A 166 10.92 -5.77 -5.13
C LEU A 166 9.56 -5.07 -5.02
N VAL A 167 8.51 -5.79 -5.43
CA VAL A 167 7.11 -5.41 -5.18
C VAL A 167 6.57 -6.33 -4.09
N LEU A 168 6.06 -5.73 -3.01
CA LEU A 168 5.47 -6.44 -1.88
C LEU A 168 4.04 -5.93 -1.68
N ILE A 169 3.08 -6.84 -1.59
CA ILE A 169 1.70 -6.53 -1.25
C ILE A 169 1.30 -7.23 0.05
N SER A 170 0.50 -6.57 0.88
CA SER A 170 -0.02 -7.14 2.13
C SER A 170 -1.55 -7.03 2.18
N PRO A 171 -2.28 -8.14 2.35
CA PRO A 171 -3.70 -8.10 2.65
C PRO A 171 -3.94 -7.66 4.10
N SER A 172 -5.11 -7.09 4.38
CA SER A 172 -5.50 -6.76 5.75
C SER A 172 -6.89 -7.31 6.08
N HIS A 173 -6.96 -8.13 7.12
CA HIS A 173 -8.22 -8.66 7.66
C HIS A 173 -9.08 -7.61 8.37
N GLN A 174 -8.55 -6.40 8.61
CA GLN A 174 -9.31 -5.30 9.24
C GLN A 174 -10.05 -4.43 8.22
N SER A 175 -9.83 -4.67 6.92
CA SER A 175 -10.47 -3.95 5.85
C SER A 175 -11.92 -4.37 5.68
N THR A 176 -12.80 -3.39 5.48
CA THR A 176 -14.21 -3.64 5.06
C THR A 176 -14.31 -3.93 3.56
N THR A 177 -13.26 -3.63 2.80
CA THR A 177 -13.15 -4.00 1.39
C THR A 177 -12.77 -5.47 1.29
N THR A 178 -13.52 -6.23 0.52
CA THR A 178 -13.21 -7.62 0.17
C THR A 178 -12.76 -7.71 -1.29
N SER A 179 -11.98 -8.74 -1.60
CA SER A 179 -11.60 -9.06 -2.97
C SER A 179 -11.62 -10.57 -3.15
N PRO A 180 -12.63 -11.10 -3.87
CA PRO A 180 -12.72 -12.54 -4.10
C PRO A 180 -11.45 -13.10 -4.77
N ALA A 181 -10.91 -12.41 -5.78
CA ALA A 181 -9.70 -12.88 -6.47
C ALA A 181 -8.49 -12.99 -5.52
N LEU A 182 -8.32 -12.04 -4.59
CA LEU A 182 -7.24 -12.08 -3.61
C LEU A 182 -7.47 -13.18 -2.56
N GLU A 183 -8.70 -13.34 -2.08
CA GLU A 183 -9.06 -14.39 -1.11
C GLU A 183 -8.88 -15.80 -1.69
N GLU A 184 -9.28 -16.02 -2.94
CA GLU A 184 -9.05 -17.27 -3.66
C GLU A 184 -7.57 -17.57 -3.82
N HIS A 185 -6.78 -16.55 -4.20
CA HIS A 185 -5.33 -16.69 -4.29
C HIS A 185 -4.73 -17.12 -2.95
N LEU A 186 -5.03 -16.40 -1.86
CA LEU A 186 -4.48 -16.66 -0.53
C LEU A 186 -4.95 -17.98 0.09
N SER A 187 -6.19 -18.39 -0.15
CA SER A 187 -6.74 -19.62 0.40
C SER A 187 -6.33 -20.88 -0.37
N SER A 188 -5.73 -20.73 -1.56
CA SER A 188 -5.42 -21.84 -2.48
C SER A 188 -6.62 -22.75 -2.78
N SER A 189 -7.85 -22.24 -2.57
CA SER A 189 -9.09 -22.99 -2.75
C SER A 189 -9.99 -22.23 -3.73
N PRO A 190 -10.35 -22.83 -4.86
CA PRO A 190 -11.20 -22.17 -5.84
C PRO A 190 -12.61 -21.98 -5.28
N TYR A 191 -13.25 -20.87 -5.65
CA TYR A 191 -14.65 -20.69 -5.29
C TYR A 191 -15.55 -21.73 -5.99
N PRO A 192 -16.65 -22.16 -5.34
CA PRO A 192 -17.66 -22.96 -6.01
C PRO A 192 -18.22 -22.24 -7.25
N SER A 193 -18.51 -22.98 -8.32
CA SER A 193 -18.92 -22.43 -9.63
C SER A 193 -20.20 -21.58 -9.61
N TYR A 194 -21.01 -21.71 -8.56
CA TYR A 194 -22.26 -20.96 -8.35
C TYR A 194 -22.06 -19.70 -7.49
N THR A 195 -20.86 -19.42 -7.02
CA THR A 195 -20.55 -18.18 -6.31
C THR A 195 -20.58 -17.03 -7.30
N PRO A 196 -21.40 -15.99 -7.09
CA PRO A 196 -21.43 -14.85 -8.00
C PRO A 196 -20.12 -14.06 -7.89
N LEU A 197 -19.24 -14.25 -8.86
CA LEU A 197 -17.98 -13.52 -8.98
C LEU A 197 -18.20 -12.28 -9.85
N GLY A 198 -17.64 -11.15 -9.43
CA GLY A 198 -17.73 -9.90 -10.19
C GLY A 198 -17.08 -10.03 -11.58
N PRO A 199 -17.46 -9.17 -12.54
CA PRO A 199 -17.01 -9.29 -13.94
C PRO A 199 -15.48 -9.23 -14.09
N SER A 200 -14.80 -8.57 -13.16
CA SER A 200 -13.34 -8.37 -13.19
C SER A 200 -12.56 -9.40 -12.39
N HIS A 201 -13.23 -10.41 -11.81
CA HIS A 201 -12.57 -11.49 -11.07
C HIS A 201 -11.48 -12.17 -11.90
N HIS A 202 -11.80 -12.61 -13.13
CA HIS A 202 -10.84 -13.29 -14.01
C HIS A 202 -9.59 -12.45 -14.32
N ILE A 203 -9.74 -11.12 -14.42
CA ILE A 203 -8.64 -10.18 -14.66
C ILE A 203 -7.70 -10.18 -13.45
N TYR A 204 -8.27 -10.02 -12.25
CA TYR A 204 -7.50 -9.98 -11.02
C TYR A 204 -6.86 -11.33 -10.70
N SER A 205 -7.56 -12.44 -10.91
CA SER A 205 -7.01 -13.79 -10.71
C SER A 205 -5.85 -14.08 -11.67
N SER A 206 -5.95 -13.62 -12.93
CA SER A 206 -4.85 -13.70 -13.90
C SER A 206 -3.64 -12.89 -13.44
N LEU A 207 -3.83 -11.67 -12.96
CA LEU A 207 -2.75 -10.83 -12.41
C LEU A 207 -2.10 -11.45 -11.17
N LEU A 208 -2.89 -12.04 -10.28
CA LEU A 208 -2.40 -12.68 -9.06
C LEU A 208 -1.65 -13.99 -9.31
N SER A 209 -1.87 -14.64 -10.47
CA SER A 209 -1.20 -15.90 -10.80
C SER A 209 0.33 -15.79 -10.87
N SER A 210 0.88 -14.60 -11.14
CA SER A 210 2.33 -14.34 -11.14
C SER A 210 2.90 -13.98 -9.76
N VAL A 211 2.03 -13.72 -8.77
CA VAL A 211 2.42 -13.28 -7.44
C VAL A 211 2.76 -14.49 -6.57
N ARG A 212 3.89 -14.43 -5.89
CA ARG A 212 4.30 -15.45 -4.91
C ARG A 212 3.83 -15.07 -3.51
N GLN A 213 3.31 -16.05 -2.79
CA GLN A 213 2.86 -15.86 -1.42
C GLN A 213 4.01 -16.08 -0.44
N LEU A 214 4.10 -15.18 0.55
CA LEU A 214 4.94 -15.35 1.72
C LEU A 214 4.02 -15.63 2.91
N PRO A 215 3.91 -16.89 3.37
CA PRO A 215 3.04 -17.22 4.49
C PRO A 215 3.61 -16.61 5.77
N VAL A 216 2.77 -15.84 6.47
CA VAL A 216 3.08 -15.34 7.81
C VAL A 216 2.39 -16.25 8.82
N PRO A 217 3.11 -16.86 9.77
CA PRO A 217 2.50 -17.70 10.80
C PRO A 217 1.41 -16.94 11.55
N ALA A 218 0.23 -17.55 11.67
CA ALA A 218 -0.90 -16.92 12.37
C ALA A 218 -0.71 -16.86 13.89
N ARG A 219 0.18 -17.69 14.43
CA ARG A 219 0.43 -17.88 15.85
C ARG A 219 1.89 -17.61 16.16
N LEU A 220 2.11 -16.94 17.28
CA LEU A 220 3.42 -16.75 17.89
C LEU A 220 3.96 -18.07 18.41
N GLU A 221 5.26 -18.27 18.21
CA GLU A 221 6.00 -19.23 19.01
C GLU A 221 6.23 -18.68 20.42
N ASN A 222 6.41 -19.57 21.41
CA ASN A 222 6.68 -19.16 22.80
C ASN A 222 7.87 -18.20 22.90
N ARG A 223 8.91 -18.41 22.08
CA ARG A 223 10.10 -17.54 22.04
C ARG A 223 9.78 -16.13 21.51
N GLU A 224 8.92 -16.04 20.50
CA GLU A 224 8.50 -14.76 19.95
C GLU A 224 7.59 -14.01 20.93
N ALA A 225 6.68 -14.72 21.60
CA ALA A 225 5.83 -14.16 22.64
C ALA A 225 6.64 -13.63 23.83
N LEU A 226 7.66 -14.38 24.29
CA LEU A 226 8.60 -13.90 25.30
C LEU A 226 9.36 -12.65 24.83
N GLY A 227 9.85 -12.64 23.59
CA GLY A 227 10.51 -11.47 23.01
C GLY A 227 9.62 -10.22 22.96
N ILE A 228 8.30 -10.39 22.74
CA ILE A 228 7.33 -9.29 22.84
C ILE A 228 7.22 -8.79 24.27
N VAL A 229 7.15 -9.68 25.25
CA VAL A 229 7.08 -9.30 26.68
C VAL A 229 8.35 -8.57 27.10
N ASP A 230 9.53 -9.09 26.75
CA ASP A 230 10.83 -8.47 27.00
C ASP A 230 10.90 -7.06 26.41
N LEU A 231 10.41 -6.89 25.17
CA LEU A 231 10.33 -5.61 24.51
C LEU A 231 9.40 -4.65 25.27
N LEU A 232 8.20 -5.10 25.66
CA LEU A 232 7.23 -4.27 26.39
C LEU A 232 7.73 -3.85 27.78
N MET A 233 8.41 -4.75 28.49
CA MET A 233 9.05 -4.45 29.77
C MET A 233 10.21 -3.46 29.60
N GLY A 234 11.05 -3.64 28.57
CA GLY A 234 12.16 -2.74 28.25
C GLY A 234 11.71 -1.32 27.92
N PHE A 235 10.56 -1.16 27.27
CA PHE A 235 9.97 0.15 26.95
C PHE A 235 9.27 0.83 28.14
N ARG A 236 9.28 0.24 29.36
CA ARG A 236 8.54 0.72 30.55
C ARG A 236 7.04 0.93 30.29
N ALA A 237 6.48 0.26 29.27
CA ALA A 237 5.04 0.30 28.98
C ALA A 237 4.24 -0.45 30.06
N VAL A 238 4.92 -1.36 30.78
CA VAL A 238 4.42 -2.06 31.96
C VAL A 238 5.22 -1.58 33.17
N ARG A 239 4.57 -0.92 34.14
CA ARG A 239 5.19 -0.56 35.42
C ARG A 239 5.12 -1.77 36.35
N GLU A 240 6.25 -2.02 37.02
CA GLU A 240 6.35 -2.84 38.23
C GLU A 240 5.77 -4.26 38.12
N VAL A 241 6.30 -5.05 37.19
CA VAL A 241 6.49 -6.46 37.54
C VAL A 241 7.53 -6.45 38.66
N GLY A 242 7.14 -6.91 39.85
CA GLY A 242 8.01 -6.97 41.03
C GLY A 242 9.34 -7.66 40.73
N GLN A 243 10.27 -7.62 41.68
CA GLN A 243 11.66 -8.12 41.56
C GLN A 243 11.82 -9.60 41.11
N GLU A 244 10.73 -10.31 40.81
CA GLU A 244 10.65 -11.73 40.42
C GLU A 244 10.32 -11.97 38.92
N GLY A 245 10.58 -11.02 38.01
CA GLY A 245 10.46 -11.30 36.57
C GLY A 245 9.05 -11.71 36.10
N VAL A 246 8.93 -12.17 34.85
CA VAL A 246 7.64 -12.53 34.24
C VAL A 246 7.07 -13.78 34.90
N ASP A 247 5.93 -13.67 35.58
CA ASP A 247 5.21 -14.85 36.09
C ASP A 247 4.79 -15.76 34.94
N ASN A 248 5.33 -16.98 34.93
CA ASN A 248 5.03 -18.02 33.94
C ASN A 248 3.52 -18.32 33.86
N GLY A 249 2.79 -18.24 34.98
CA GLY A 249 1.34 -18.46 35.01
C GLY A 249 0.58 -17.40 34.20
N SER A 250 0.85 -16.13 34.49
CA SER A 250 0.27 -14.99 33.77
C SER A 250 0.61 -14.99 32.27
N PHE A 251 1.86 -15.34 31.93
CA PHE A 251 2.33 -15.45 30.56
C PHE A 251 1.59 -16.54 29.79
N MET A 252 1.54 -17.76 30.34
CA MET A 252 0.86 -18.87 29.69
C MET A 252 -0.64 -18.63 29.55
N LYS A 253 -1.27 -17.99 30.56
CA LYS A 253 -2.68 -17.58 30.49
C LYS A 253 -2.91 -16.61 29.33
N ALA A 254 -2.11 -15.53 29.23
CA ALA A 254 -2.24 -14.56 28.16
C ALA A 254 -2.01 -15.18 26.77
N LEU A 255 -1.05 -16.11 26.65
CA LEU A 255 -0.76 -16.82 25.42
C LEU A 255 -1.94 -17.72 24.99
N MET A 256 -2.55 -18.43 25.94
CA MET A 256 -3.72 -19.27 25.67
C MET A 256 -4.97 -18.44 25.33
N GLU A 257 -5.27 -17.40 26.10
CA GLU A 257 -6.44 -16.54 25.87
C GLU A 257 -6.40 -15.82 24.52
N SER A 258 -5.19 -15.51 24.04
CA SER A 258 -4.99 -14.86 22.74
C SER A 258 -4.90 -15.82 21.55
N ASP A 259 -5.00 -17.15 21.77
CA ASP A 259 -4.70 -18.17 20.77
C ASP A 259 -3.33 -17.93 20.09
N ALA A 260 -2.37 -17.43 20.87
CA ALA A 260 -1.05 -16.98 20.42
C ALA A 260 -1.06 -15.95 19.27
N ARG A 261 -2.15 -15.20 19.05
CA ARG A 261 -2.20 -14.17 18.01
C ARG A 261 -1.54 -12.89 18.49
N VAL A 262 -0.53 -12.41 17.75
CA VAL A 262 0.30 -11.23 18.10
C VAL A 262 -0.51 -10.05 18.67
N ARG A 263 -1.53 -9.60 17.93
CA ARG A 263 -2.32 -8.42 18.29
C ARG A 263 -3.11 -8.64 19.58
N GLU A 264 -3.73 -9.81 19.73
CA GLU A 264 -4.57 -10.11 20.89
C GLU A 264 -3.73 -10.43 22.12
N PHE A 265 -2.58 -11.11 21.93
CA PHE A 265 -1.60 -11.34 22.99
C PHE A 265 -1.08 -10.02 23.56
N ARG A 266 -0.63 -9.11 22.69
CA ARG A 266 -0.14 -7.79 23.10
C ARG A 266 -1.21 -7.00 23.86
N LYS A 267 -2.43 -6.92 23.33
CA LYS A 267 -3.54 -6.20 23.99
C LYS A 267 -3.89 -6.83 25.34
N GLY A 268 -3.93 -8.16 25.42
CA GLY A 268 -4.22 -8.89 26.66
C GLY A 268 -3.15 -8.63 27.71
N TRP A 269 -1.88 -8.69 27.31
CA TRP A 269 -0.74 -8.42 28.18
C TRP A 269 -0.74 -6.98 28.72
N GLU A 270 -0.90 -5.98 27.85
CA GLU A 270 -0.95 -4.56 28.25
C GLU A 270 -2.13 -4.28 29.20
N ARG A 271 -3.30 -4.91 29.00
CA ARG A 271 -4.47 -4.72 29.88
C ARG A 271 -4.30 -5.38 31.25
N ASN A 272 -3.72 -6.57 31.31
CA ASN A 272 -3.59 -7.33 32.56
C ASN A 272 -2.54 -6.73 33.51
N GLN A 273 -1.63 -5.90 32.97
CA GLN A 273 -0.55 -5.24 33.72
C GLN A 273 -0.87 -3.79 34.10
N ALA A 274 -2.01 -3.24 33.64
CA ALA A 274 -2.43 -1.86 33.91
C ALA A 274 -3.36 -1.72 35.14
N ILE A 275 -3.33 -2.70 36.06
CA ILE A 275 -4.12 -2.73 37.30
C ILE A 275 -3.18 -2.58 38.49
#